data_AF-A0A7J7W752-F1
#
_entry.id   AF-A0A7J7W752-F1
#
_cell.length_a   1.000
_cell.length_b   1.000
_cell.length_c   1.000
_cell.angle_alpha   90.00
_cell.angle_beta   90.00
_cell.angle_gamma   90.00
#
_symmetry.space_group_name_H-M   'P 1'
#
loop_
_entity.id
_entity.type
_entity.pdbx_description
1 polymer ?
#
loop_
_entity_poly.entity_id
_entity_poly.type
_entity_poly.pdbx_seq_one_letter_code
_entity_poly.pdbx_strand_id
1 'polypeptide(L)'
;MMFPLQGAQMLQMLETYLRKSLPESLKVYGTVFHMNQGNPFKLKVLVDKWPDCNTVVVRPQEQEMIDDFDHYTNTYQIYSKDPENSQDFLSSPEVINWKQHLQIQSSQSSLNEAIQNLAVMKSFKVEQTQRFLYMTTETIKKLVPSLLDVKNLPPNSGKLKAM
;
A
#
# COMPACT_ATOMS: atom_id res chain seq x y z
N MET A 1 10.54 15.36 -2.31
CA MET A 1 10.66 15.70 -0.88
C MET A 1 9.88 14.65 -0.10
N MET A 2 10.34 14.24 1.08
CA MET A 2 9.70 13.20 1.89
C MET A 2 9.17 13.82 3.19
N PHE A 3 7.92 13.50 3.55
CA PHE A 3 7.28 13.96 4.77
C PHE A 3 6.91 12.76 5.65
N PRO A 4 7.59 12.57 6.80
CA PRO A 4 7.14 11.59 7.79
C PRO A 4 5.85 12.08 8.45
N LEU A 5 4.79 11.27 8.40
CA LEU A 5 3.56 11.56 9.12
C LEU A 5 3.63 10.98 10.53
N GLN A 6 3.48 11.86 11.52
CA GLN A 6 3.54 11.54 12.93
C GLN A 6 2.39 12.21 13.68
N GLY A 7 1.96 11.58 14.77
CA GLY A 7 0.89 12.07 15.62
C GLY A 7 -0.50 11.55 15.23
N ALA A 8 -1.33 11.34 16.25
CA ALA A 8 -2.64 10.72 16.11
C ALA A 8 -3.57 11.47 15.14
N GLN A 9 -3.57 12.80 15.17
CA GLN A 9 -4.42 13.61 14.30
C GLN A 9 -4.07 13.44 12.81
N MET A 10 -2.78 13.45 12.47
CA MET A 10 -2.35 13.26 11.07
C MET A 10 -2.66 11.86 10.57
N LEU A 11 -2.45 10.84 11.41
CA LEU A 11 -2.78 9.45 11.05
C LEU A 11 -4.29 9.23 10.91
N GLN A 12 -5.14 9.87 11.71
CA GLN A 12 -6.60 9.85 11.55
C GLN A 12 -7.05 10.54 10.24
N MET A 13 -6.43 11.68 9.91
CA MET A 13 -6.67 12.35 8.62
C MET A 13 -6.27 11.46 7.45
N LEU A 14 -5.12 10.79 7.54
CA LEU A 14 -4.65 9.86 6.52
C LEU A 14 -5.57 8.64 6.39
N GLU A 15 -6.04 8.07 7.50
CA GLU A 15 -7.00 6.96 7.49
C GLU A 15 -8.28 7.36 6.73
N THR A 16 -8.83 8.53 7.05
CA THR A 16 -10.02 9.08 6.37
C THR A 16 -9.77 9.31 4.89
N TYR A 17 -8.59 9.80 4.54
CA TYR A 17 -8.17 10.02 3.17
C TYR A 17 -8.08 8.70 2.38
N LEU A 18 -7.38 7.70 2.92
CA LEU A 18 -7.21 6.39 2.30
C LEU A 18 -8.56 5.68 2.14
N ARG A 19 -9.47 5.80 3.11
CA ARG A 19 -10.80 5.18 3.06
C ARG A 19 -11.60 5.57 1.80
N LYS A 20 -11.42 6.80 1.31
CA LYS A 20 -12.10 7.29 0.09
C LYS A 20 -11.60 6.63 -1.20
N SER A 21 -10.45 5.97 -1.14
CA SER A 21 -9.77 5.36 -2.28
C SER A 21 -9.75 3.83 -2.18
N LEU A 22 -10.71 3.27 -1.44
CA LEU A 22 -10.92 1.83 -1.42
C LEU A 22 -11.63 1.39 -2.71
N PRO A 23 -11.29 0.21 -3.28
CA PRO A 23 -10.47 -0.84 -2.68
C PRO A 23 -8.95 -0.70 -2.90
N GLU A 24 -8.48 0.22 -3.75
CA GLU A 24 -7.08 0.34 -4.14
C GLU A 24 -6.14 0.66 -2.97
N SER A 25 -6.62 1.40 -1.98
CA SER A 25 -5.86 1.76 -0.79
C SER A 25 -5.91 0.70 0.32
N LEU A 26 -6.67 -0.39 0.15
CA LEU A 26 -7.09 -1.28 1.24
C LEU A 26 -5.92 -1.76 2.09
N LYS A 27 -4.80 -2.13 1.46
CA LYS A 27 -3.63 -2.61 2.19
C LYS A 27 -3.07 -1.53 3.15
N VAL A 28 -2.85 -0.33 2.63
CA VAL A 28 -2.31 0.80 3.40
C VAL A 28 -3.34 1.31 4.42
N TYR A 29 -4.61 1.47 4.01
CA TYR A 29 -5.72 1.85 4.90
C TYR A 29 -5.80 0.93 6.11
N GLY A 30 -5.82 -0.39 5.88
CA GLY A 30 -5.91 -1.37 6.95
C GLY A 30 -4.75 -1.24 7.93
N THR A 31 -3.52 -1.03 7.45
CA THR A 31 -2.38 -0.84 8.32
C THR A 31 -2.44 0.48 9.10
N VAL A 32 -2.80 1.61 8.48
CA VAL A 32 -2.95 2.89 9.19
C VAL A 32 -4.05 2.81 10.26
N PHE A 33 -5.16 2.12 9.98
CA PHE A 33 -6.22 1.87 10.96
C PHE A 33 -5.70 1.16 12.21
N HIS A 34 -4.82 0.16 12.07
CA HIS A 34 -4.18 -0.50 13.21
C HIS A 34 -3.10 0.35 13.87
N MET A 35 -2.39 1.20 13.11
CA MET A 35 -1.44 2.16 13.68
C MET A 35 -2.15 3.15 14.61
N ASN A 36 -3.35 3.62 14.23
CA ASN A 36 -4.20 4.48 15.06
C ASN A 36 -4.66 3.82 16.38
N GLN A 37 -4.51 2.50 16.52
CA GLN A 37 -4.86 1.72 17.71
C GLN A 37 -3.64 1.35 18.58
N GLY A 38 -2.49 1.99 18.35
CA GLY A 38 -1.31 1.83 19.19
C GLY A 38 -0.06 1.34 18.45
N ASN A 39 -0.15 1.08 17.14
CA ASN A 39 1.00 0.77 16.27
C ASN A 39 1.95 -0.30 16.85
N PRO A 40 1.46 -1.50 17.17
CA PRO A 40 2.25 -2.54 17.85
C PRO A 40 3.48 -3.00 17.05
N PHE A 41 3.45 -2.83 15.73
CA PHE A 41 4.53 -3.20 14.82
C PHE A 41 5.53 -2.06 14.55
N LYS A 42 5.45 -0.95 15.31
CA LYS A 42 6.37 0.20 15.23
C LYS A 42 6.60 0.68 13.79
N LEU A 43 5.53 0.80 13.04
CA LEU A 43 5.57 1.28 11.67
C LEU A 43 5.65 2.81 11.64
N LYS A 44 6.10 3.35 10.53
CA LYS A 44 6.02 4.78 10.21
C LYS A 44 5.42 4.97 8.83
N VAL A 45 4.82 6.15 8.64
CA VAL A 45 4.25 6.56 7.36
C VAL A 45 5.11 7.65 6.75
N LEU A 46 5.41 7.51 5.47
CA LEU A 46 6.09 8.50 4.65
C LEU A 46 5.17 8.88 3.48
N VAL A 47 5.08 10.19 3.20
CA VAL A 47 4.33 10.71 2.05
C VAL A 47 5.19 11.67 1.22
N ASP A 48 4.85 11.82 -0.05
CA ASP A 48 5.53 12.72 -0.99
C ASP A 48 5.18 14.21 -0.73
N LYS A 49 3.96 14.47 -0.28
CA LYS A 49 3.46 15.78 0.13
C LYS A 49 2.35 15.62 1.17
N TRP A 50 2.06 16.66 1.93
CA TRP A 50 0.93 16.67 2.89
C TRP A 50 0.29 18.07 2.89
N PRO A 51 -1.06 18.20 3.00
CA PRO A 51 -2.07 17.16 3.24
C PRO A 51 -2.56 16.38 2.01
N ASP A 52 -2.37 16.89 0.81
CA ASP A 52 -2.84 16.23 -0.42
C ASP A 52 -1.77 15.30 -1.01
N CYS A 53 -1.37 14.26 -0.28
CA CYS A 53 -0.37 13.28 -0.75
C CYS A 53 -0.77 12.60 -2.07
N ASN A 54 0.19 12.33 -2.97
CA ASN A 54 -0.05 11.42 -4.08
C ASN A 54 0.35 9.99 -3.70
N THR A 55 1.48 9.82 -3.02
CA THR A 55 2.03 8.50 -2.68
C THR A 55 2.22 8.37 -1.18
N VAL A 56 1.77 7.24 -0.64
CA VAL A 56 1.87 6.86 0.77
C VAL A 56 2.66 5.57 0.86
N VAL A 57 3.71 5.58 1.69
CA VAL A 57 4.52 4.40 2.00
C VAL A 57 4.46 4.16 3.51
N VAL A 58 4.08 2.95 3.91
CA VAL A 58 4.18 2.48 5.29
C VAL A 58 5.29 1.44 5.37
N ARG A 59 6.20 1.61 6.32
CA ARG A 59 7.35 0.72 6.53
C ARG A 59 7.67 0.62 8.02
N PRO A 60 8.42 -0.40 8.48
CA PRO A 60 9.00 -0.38 9.81
C PRO A 60 9.92 0.82 10.01
N GLN A 61 10.05 1.22 11.28
CA GLN A 61 11.12 2.13 11.70
C GLN A 61 12.49 1.48 11.48
N GLU A 62 13.52 2.29 11.23
CA GLU A 62 14.88 1.83 10.96
C GLU A 62 15.42 0.85 12.01
N GLN A 63 15.06 1.07 13.28
CA GLN A 63 15.49 0.24 14.41
C GLN A 63 14.96 -1.19 14.35
N GLU A 64 13.88 -1.44 13.61
CA GLU A 64 13.32 -2.78 13.42
C GLU A 64 13.91 -3.47 12.18
N MET A 65 14.55 -2.73 11.26
CA MET A 65 15.08 -3.23 9.97
C MET A 65 16.57 -3.58 10.06
N ILE A 66 16.95 -4.40 11.04
CA ILE A 66 18.37 -4.69 11.36
C ILE A 66 18.99 -5.80 10.51
N ASP A 67 18.17 -6.68 9.92
CA ASP A 67 18.63 -7.77 9.06
C ASP A 67 18.31 -7.44 7.59
N ASP A 68 19.36 -7.23 6.80
CA ASP A 68 19.24 -6.90 5.39
C ASP A 68 18.63 -8.04 4.55
N PHE A 69 18.57 -9.28 5.08
CA PHE A 69 18.04 -10.45 4.38
C PHE A 69 16.60 -10.82 4.79
N ASP A 70 16.08 -10.21 5.87
CA ASP A 70 14.73 -10.47 6.38
C ASP A 70 13.66 -9.68 5.62
N HIS A 71 13.26 -10.20 4.47
CA HIS A 71 12.17 -9.61 3.67
C HIS A 71 10.79 -9.64 4.35
N TYR A 72 10.60 -10.41 5.44
CA TYR A 72 9.35 -10.38 6.20
C TYR A 72 9.26 -9.11 7.03
N THR A 73 10.34 -8.77 7.74
CA THR A 73 10.41 -7.52 8.51
C THR A 73 10.56 -6.31 7.58
N ASN A 74 11.37 -6.41 6.51
CA ASN A 74 11.60 -5.35 5.52
C ASN A 74 10.42 -5.18 4.55
N THR A 75 9.21 -5.02 5.08
CA THR A 75 7.97 -4.88 4.32
C THR A 75 7.59 -3.41 4.12
N TYR A 76 7.28 -3.06 2.87
CA TYR A 76 6.79 -1.76 2.46
C TYR A 76 5.37 -1.90 1.93
N GLN A 77 4.44 -1.08 2.43
CA GLN A 77 3.07 -1.04 1.92
C GLN A 77 2.83 0.28 1.21
N ILE A 78 2.36 0.21 -0.03
CA ILE A 78 2.35 1.37 -0.92
C ILE A 78 0.97 1.58 -1.53
N TYR A 79 0.52 2.83 -1.47
CA TYR A 79 -0.62 3.34 -2.21
C TYR A 79 -0.20 4.61 -2.95
N SER A 80 -0.57 4.75 -4.22
CA SER A 80 -0.36 5.97 -4.99
C SER A 80 -1.57 6.32 -5.84
N LYS A 81 -1.97 7.60 -5.83
CA LYS A 81 -2.92 8.16 -6.79
C LYS A 81 -2.38 8.14 -8.22
N ASP A 82 -1.05 8.18 -8.36
CA ASP A 82 -0.35 8.27 -9.63
C ASP A 82 0.91 7.38 -9.61
N PRO A 83 0.74 6.05 -9.76
CA PRO A 83 1.85 5.11 -9.65
C PRO A 83 2.95 5.36 -10.67
N GLU A 84 2.62 5.78 -11.90
CA GLU A 84 3.58 6.03 -12.97
C GLU A 84 4.56 7.15 -12.60
N ASN A 85 4.06 8.23 -11.98
CA ASN A 85 4.87 9.37 -11.54
C ASN A 85 5.39 9.23 -10.09
N SER A 86 5.15 8.11 -9.42
CA SER A 86 5.64 7.87 -8.06
C SER A 86 7.12 7.46 -7.98
N GLN A 87 7.75 7.17 -9.13
CA GLN A 87 9.08 6.55 -9.20
C GLN A 87 10.17 7.35 -8.48
N ASP A 88 10.21 8.68 -8.66
CA ASP A 88 11.22 9.51 -8.00
C ASP A 88 11.14 9.39 -6.47
N PHE A 89 9.92 9.44 -5.92
CA PHE A 89 9.68 9.30 -4.49
C PHE A 89 10.08 7.90 -3.98
N LEU A 90 9.66 6.84 -4.69
CA LEU A 90 9.94 5.46 -4.33
C LEU A 90 11.43 5.10 -4.50
N SER A 91 12.15 5.77 -5.40
CA SER A 91 13.57 5.54 -5.63
C SER A 91 14.46 6.07 -4.50
N SER A 92 13.93 6.94 -3.63
CA SER A 92 14.69 7.54 -2.54
C SER A 92 15.07 6.49 -1.49
N PRO A 93 16.35 6.40 -1.07
CA PRO A 93 16.79 5.48 -0.03
C PRO A 93 16.18 5.79 1.36
N GLU A 94 15.71 7.03 1.56
CA GLU A 94 15.00 7.42 2.78
C GLU A 94 13.58 6.84 2.82
N VAL A 95 13.01 6.55 1.64
CA VAL A 95 11.67 5.99 1.49
C VAL A 95 11.76 4.47 1.47
N ILE A 96 12.51 3.89 0.53
CA ILE A 96 12.74 2.44 0.40
C ILE A 96 14.23 2.15 0.44
N ASN A 97 14.63 1.24 1.34
CA ASN A 97 16.02 0.79 1.42
C ASN A 97 16.27 -0.32 0.39
N TRP A 98 16.55 0.08 -0.84
CA TRP A 98 16.82 -0.84 -1.96
C TRP A 98 18.08 -1.69 -1.82
N LYS A 99 18.88 -1.51 -0.75
CA LYS A 99 20.04 -2.36 -0.46
C LYS A 99 19.66 -3.67 0.24
N GLN A 100 18.42 -3.79 0.72
CA GLN A 100 17.93 -4.93 1.48
C GLN A 100 17.08 -5.86 0.63
N HIS A 101 16.97 -7.12 1.04
CA HIS A 101 15.87 -7.99 0.65
C HIS A 101 14.60 -7.45 1.30
N LEU A 102 13.59 -7.17 0.48
CA LEU A 102 12.38 -6.49 0.91
C LEU A 102 11.13 -7.08 0.26
N GLN A 103 9.99 -6.81 0.85
CA GLN A 103 8.68 -7.12 0.29
C GLN A 103 7.87 -5.85 0.07
N ILE A 104 7.33 -5.66 -1.12
CA ILE A 104 6.35 -4.60 -1.41
C ILE A 104 4.95 -5.21 -1.45
N GLN A 105 4.00 -4.59 -0.74
CA GLN A 105 2.60 -4.99 -0.69
C GLN A 105 1.70 -3.84 -1.13
N SER A 106 0.87 -4.08 -2.15
CA SER A 106 -0.12 -3.12 -2.64
C SER A 106 -1.35 -3.84 -3.16
N SER A 107 -2.48 -3.14 -3.19
CA SER A 107 -3.71 -3.58 -3.85
C SER A 107 -3.83 -3.01 -5.28
N GLN A 108 -2.83 -2.26 -5.75
CA GLN A 108 -2.82 -1.62 -7.06
C GLN A 108 -1.96 -2.40 -8.05
N SER A 109 -2.56 -2.91 -9.13
CA SER A 109 -1.84 -3.57 -10.22
C SER A 109 -0.94 -2.60 -10.99
N SER A 110 -1.36 -1.34 -11.16
CA SER A 110 -0.59 -0.29 -11.85
C SER A 110 0.73 0.05 -11.16
N LEU A 111 0.86 -0.18 -9.85
CA LEU A 111 2.13 0.00 -9.15
C LEU A 111 3.20 -1.00 -9.62
N ASN A 112 2.79 -2.17 -10.11
CA ASN A 112 3.73 -3.19 -10.57
C ASN A 112 4.65 -2.69 -11.68
N GLU A 113 4.09 -1.97 -12.66
CA GLU A 113 4.86 -1.42 -13.77
C GLU A 113 5.88 -0.37 -13.29
N ALA A 114 5.46 0.52 -12.38
CA ALA A 114 6.37 1.50 -11.78
C ALA A 114 7.54 0.84 -11.03
N ILE A 115 7.27 -0.24 -10.28
CA ILE A 115 8.32 -0.99 -9.57
C ILE A 115 9.23 -1.75 -10.54
N GLN A 116 8.69 -2.34 -11.60
CA GLN A 116 9.48 -3.02 -12.63
C GLN A 116 10.41 -2.04 -13.37
N ASN A 117 9.91 -0.86 -13.71
CA ASN A 117 10.71 0.19 -14.34
C ASN A 117 11.85 0.67 -13.42
N LEU A 118 11.56 0.87 -12.14
CA LEU A 118 12.58 1.16 -11.12
C LEU A 118 13.62 0.04 -11.01
N ALA A 119 13.18 -1.22 -11.09
CA ALA A 119 14.05 -2.39 -11.02
C ALA A 119 15.07 -2.41 -12.16
N VAL A 120 14.62 -2.13 -13.38
CA VAL A 120 15.49 -2.01 -14.55
C VAL A 120 16.45 -0.83 -14.38
N MET A 121 15.96 0.33 -13.97
CA MET A 121 16.76 1.56 -13.83
C MET A 121 17.87 1.44 -12.77
N LYS A 122 17.61 0.72 -11.68
CA LYS A 122 18.52 0.57 -10.53
C LYS A 122 19.20 -0.80 -10.48
N SER A 123 18.98 -1.64 -11.49
CA SER A 123 19.58 -2.98 -11.64
C SER A 123 19.30 -3.95 -10.47
N PHE A 124 18.09 -3.94 -9.91
CA PHE A 124 17.66 -4.93 -8.92
C PHE A 124 16.72 -5.98 -9.53
N LYS A 125 16.69 -7.18 -8.93
CA LYS A 125 15.77 -8.25 -9.32
C LYS A 125 14.46 -8.10 -8.55
N VAL A 126 13.34 -8.19 -9.27
CA VAL A 126 11.99 -8.20 -8.68
C VAL A 126 11.24 -9.44 -9.10
N GLU A 127 10.51 -10.04 -8.16
CA GLU A 127 9.55 -11.11 -8.42
C GLU A 127 8.16 -10.60 -8.06
N GLN A 128 7.20 -10.80 -8.98
CA GLN A 128 5.81 -10.40 -8.76
C GLN A 128 4.99 -11.62 -8.35
N THR A 129 4.25 -11.49 -7.25
CA THR A 129 3.21 -12.46 -6.87
C THR A 129 1.86 -11.77 -6.79
N GLN A 130 0.86 -12.34 -7.46
CA GLN A 130 -0.53 -11.90 -7.33
C GLN A 130 -1.23 -12.66 -6.19
N ARG A 131 -1.97 -11.93 -5.36
CA ARG A 131 -2.76 -12.50 -4.26
C ARG A 131 -4.18 -11.94 -4.32
N PHE A 132 -5.17 -12.80 -4.14
CA PHE A 132 -6.57 -12.42 -4.08
C PHE A 132 -7.00 -12.29 -2.63
N LEU A 133 -7.57 -11.13 -2.29
CA LEU A 133 -8.17 -10.90 -0.98
C LEU A 133 -9.69 -10.95 -1.13
N TYR A 134 -10.31 -11.87 -0.40
CA TYR A 134 -11.75 -12.01 -0.34
C TYR A 134 -12.28 -11.25 0.87
N MET A 135 -13.40 -10.56 0.69
CA MET A 135 -14.08 -9.83 1.74
C MET A 135 -15.54 -10.24 1.77
N THR A 136 -16.10 -10.40 2.97
CA THR A 136 -17.52 -10.73 3.11
C THR A 136 -18.38 -9.57 2.63
N THR A 137 -19.53 -9.87 2.04
CA THR A 137 -20.48 -8.88 1.54
C THR A 137 -20.87 -7.90 2.64
N GLU A 138 -21.04 -8.35 3.88
CA GLU A 138 -21.33 -7.51 5.05
C GLU A 138 -20.24 -6.49 5.31
N THR A 139 -18.97 -6.88 5.13
CA THR A 139 -17.83 -5.98 5.30
C THR A 139 -17.76 -4.97 4.16
N ILE A 140 -17.99 -5.40 2.92
CA ILE A 140 -18.06 -4.50 1.76
C ILE A 140 -19.18 -3.47 1.95
N LYS A 141 -20.38 -3.89 2.38
CA LYS A 141 -21.51 -2.99 2.70
C LYS A 141 -21.15 -1.91 3.73
N LYS A 142 -20.23 -2.20 4.66
CA LYS A 142 -19.82 -1.26 5.71
C LYS A 142 -18.67 -0.35 5.26
N LEU A 143 -17.72 -0.87 4.50
CA LEU A 143 -16.50 -0.16 4.15
C LEU A 143 -16.63 0.61 2.82
N VAL A 144 -17.20 -0.03 1.79
CA VAL A 144 -17.29 0.51 0.43
C VAL A 144 -18.61 0.04 -0.23
N PRO A 145 -19.77 0.58 0.20
CA PRO A 145 -21.07 0.16 -0.32
C PRO A 145 -21.19 0.25 -1.85
N SER A 146 -20.51 1.22 -2.47
CA SER A 146 -20.51 1.46 -3.92
C SER A 146 -19.97 0.29 -4.77
N LEU A 147 -19.20 -0.63 -4.18
CA LEU A 147 -18.72 -1.84 -4.87
C LEU A 147 -19.82 -2.89 -5.07
N LEU A 148 -20.96 -2.76 -4.38
CA LEU A 148 -22.09 -3.68 -4.50
C LEU A 148 -23.17 -3.18 -5.47
N ASP A 149 -22.99 -1.99 -6.03
CA ASP A 149 -23.87 -1.51 -7.08
C ASP A 149 -23.69 -2.36 -8.34
N VAL A 150 -24.77 -3.05 -8.72
CA VAL A 150 -24.80 -4.01 -9.84
C VAL A 150 -24.32 -3.41 -11.17
N LYS A 151 -24.38 -2.08 -11.31
CA LYS A 151 -23.86 -1.33 -12.47
C LYS A 151 -22.33 -1.37 -12.59
N ASN A 152 -21.61 -1.66 -11.51
CA ASN A 152 -20.15 -1.73 -11.44
C ASN A 152 -19.61 -3.16 -11.51
N LEU A 153 -20.48 -4.18 -11.57
CA LEU A 153 -20.06 -5.56 -11.75
C LEU A 153 -19.72 -5.80 -13.24
N PRO A 154 -18.60 -6.48 -13.55
CA PRO A 154 -18.30 -6.85 -14.92
C PRO A 154 -19.47 -7.66 -15.51
N PRO A 155 -19.88 -7.40 -16.77
CA PRO A 155 -20.94 -8.17 -17.38
C PRO A 155 -20.46 -9.62 -17.55
N ASN A 156 -21.08 -10.56 -16.81
CA ASN A 156 -20.79 -12.00 -16.77
C ASN A 156 -19.41 -12.41 -16.23
N SER A 157 -19.25 -12.49 -14.90
CA SER A 157 -18.43 -13.55 -14.32
C SER A 157 -19.22 -14.86 -14.39
N GLY A 158 -18.76 -15.79 -15.23
CA GLY A 158 -19.45 -17.02 -15.59
C GLY A 158 -20.00 -17.83 -14.43
N LYS A 159 -21.03 -18.63 -14.74
CA LYS A 159 -21.67 -19.62 -13.85
C LYS A 159 -20.62 -20.26 -12.94
N LEU A 160 -20.77 -20.06 -11.63
CA LEU A 160 -20.18 -20.92 -10.61
C LEU A 160 -20.55 -22.36 -10.99
N LYS A 161 -19.56 -23.15 -11.43
CA LYS A 161 -19.71 -24.59 -11.45
C LYS A 161 -19.68 -25.03 -9.98
N ALA A 162 -20.80 -25.56 -9.51
CA ALA A 162 -20.84 -26.32 -8.27
C ALA A 162 -19.80 -27.45 -8.37
N MET A 163 -18.99 -27.60 -7.33
CA MET A 163 -18.25 -28.84 -7.06
C MET A 163 -19.21 -29.87 -6.48
#